data_AF-A0A2N2PR65-F1
#
_entry.id   AF-A0A2N2PR65-F1
#
_cell.length_a   1.000
_cell.length_b   1.000
_cell.length_c   1.000
_cell.angle_alpha   90.00
_cell.angle_beta   90.00
_cell.angle_gamma   90.00
#
_symmetry.space_group_name_H-M   'P 1'
#
loop_
_entity.id
_entity.type
_entity.pdbx_description
1 polymer ?
#
loop_
_entity_poly.entity_id
_entity_poly.type
_entity_poly.pdbx_seq_one_letter_code
_entity_poly.pdbx_strand_id
1 'polypeptide(L)'
;MQFPPELLNSIGVVLEVVVALVTALLVAFWISLVVWTLRDIRSRTRDIFAWLLAMLLVLATGPIGWLLYSLLRPRETMAEVYDRQLEEEALLRDITTRRACSNCQAVTEPEWLLCPHCRTELRRSCAGCGRPLDLDWVACPYCTTPVGASTNHQGERGFPIPETAPIGQPALFEQSPGDTMPAAELAYEEPT
;
A
#
# COMPACT_ATOMS: atom_id res chain seq x y z
N MET A 1 18.11 -62.73 -48.01
CA MET A 1 17.41 -61.52 -48.49
C MET A 1 18.38 -60.36 -48.38
N GLN A 2 18.99 -59.94 -49.49
CA GLN A 2 19.86 -58.76 -49.52
C GLN A 2 18.97 -57.54 -49.77
N PHE A 3 18.95 -56.61 -48.82
CA PHE A 3 18.26 -55.34 -49.01
C PHE A 3 19.00 -54.50 -50.06
N PRO A 4 18.31 -53.96 -51.08
CA PRO A 4 18.96 -53.14 -52.09
C PRO A 4 19.53 -51.85 -51.45
N PRO A 5 20.75 -51.43 -51.83
CA PRO A 5 21.44 -50.28 -51.22
C PRO A 5 20.67 -48.96 -51.40
N GLU A 6 19.88 -48.84 -52.47
CA GLU A 6 18.99 -47.70 -52.75
C GLU A 6 17.97 -47.46 -51.62
N LEU A 7 17.46 -48.53 -51.00
CA LEU A 7 16.51 -48.42 -49.89
C LEU A 7 17.21 -47.95 -48.61
N LEU A 8 18.44 -48.39 -48.35
CA LEU A 8 19.19 -47.94 -47.17
C LEU A 8 19.52 -46.45 -47.26
N ASN A 9 19.91 -45.96 -48.44
CA ASN A 9 20.19 -44.54 -48.65
C ASN A 9 18.92 -43.68 -48.49
N SER A 10 17.80 -44.11 -49.08
CA SER A 10 16.52 -43.41 -48.97
C SER A 10 16.02 -43.32 -47.53
N ILE A 11 16.16 -44.40 -46.75
CA ILE A 11 15.80 -44.42 -45.32
C ILE A 11 16.70 -43.46 -44.53
N GLY A 12 18.00 -43.41 -44.84
CA GLY A 12 18.94 -42.48 -44.21
C GLY A 12 18.54 -41.02 -44.41
N VAL A 13 18.24 -40.63 -45.65
CA VAL A 13 17.81 -39.27 -45.97
C VAL A 13 16.49 -38.92 -45.29
N VAL A 14 15.51 -39.84 -45.30
CA VAL A 14 14.22 -39.61 -44.61
C VAL A 14 14.44 -39.44 -43.10
N LEU A 15 15.27 -40.27 -42.48
CA LEU A 15 15.58 -40.16 -41.06
C LEU A 15 16.25 -38.82 -40.74
N GLU A 16 17.22 -38.39 -41.55
CA GLU A 16 17.91 -37.11 -41.37
C GLU A 16 16.93 -35.93 -41.45
N VAL A 17 16.06 -35.92 -42.46
CA VAL A 17 15.03 -34.87 -42.61
C VAL A 17 14.07 -34.87 -41.42
N VAL A 18 13.63 -36.05 -40.96
CA VAL A 18 12.75 -36.17 -39.80
C VAL A 18 13.44 -35.66 -38.54
N VAL A 19 14.69 -36.04 -38.29
CA VAL A 19 15.45 -35.59 -37.12
C VAL A 19 15.67 -34.08 -37.17
N ALA A 20 16.04 -33.53 -38.33
CA ALA A 20 16.21 -32.09 -38.51
C ALA A 20 14.91 -31.32 -38.22
N LEU A 21 13.78 -31.80 -38.74
CA LEU A 21 12.47 -31.18 -38.54
C LEU A 21 12.01 -31.26 -37.09
N VAL A 22 12.16 -32.42 -36.44
CA VAL A 22 11.83 -32.60 -35.02
C VAL A 22 12.69 -31.69 -34.14
N THR A 23 13.99 -31.58 -34.44
CA THR A 23 14.90 -30.71 -33.69
C THR A 23 14.53 -29.24 -33.88
N ALA A 24 14.22 -28.81 -35.10
CA ALA A 24 13.79 -27.45 -35.39
C ALA A 24 12.49 -27.08 -34.63
N LEU A 25 11.50 -27.99 -34.61
CA LEU A 25 10.26 -27.80 -33.86
C LEU A 25 10.49 -27.76 -32.35
N LEU A 26 11.35 -28.63 -31.82
CA LEU A 26 11.75 -28.62 -30.41
C LEU A 26 12.39 -27.29 -30.02
N VAL A 27 13.32 -26.77 -30.84
CA VAL A 27 13.97 -25.47 -30.60
C VAL A 27 12.95 -24.33 -30.64
N ALA A 28 12.05 -24.31 -31.62
CA ALA A 28 11.00 -23.29 -31.72
C ALA A 28 10.06 -23.32 -30.51
N PHE A 29 9.63 -24.51 -30.09
CA PHE A 29 8.83 -24.72 -28.88
C PHE A 29 9.56 -24.23 -27.62
N TRP A 30 10.85 -24.52 -27.53
CA TRP A 30 11.69 -24.11 -26.41
C TRP A 30 11.84 -22.59 -26.32
N ILE A 31 12.08 -21.91 -27.45
CA ILE A 31 12.10 -20.44 -27.53
C ILE A 31 10.74 -19.87 -27.13
N SER A 32 9.64 -20.46 -27.60
CA SER A 32 8.29 -20.04 -27.22
C SER A 32 8.06 -20.12 -25.70
N LEU A 33 8.55 -21.17 -25.04
CA LEU A 33 8.48 -21.29 -23.58
C LEU A 33 9.26 -20.19 -22.88
N VAL A 34 10.49 -19.90 -23.33
CA VAL A 34 11.31 -18.82 -22.77
C VAL A 34 10.60 -17.47 -22.90
N VAL A 35 10.11 -17.14 -24.08
CA VAL A 35 9.39 -15.86 -24.33
C VAL A 35 8.12 -15.78 -23.48
N TRP A 36 7.36 -16.87 -23.38
CA TRP A 36 6.16 -16.93 -22.55
C TRP A 36 6.48 -16.71 -21.07
N THR A 37 7.51 -17.38 -20.54
CA THR A 37 7.94 -17.22 -19.15
C THR A 37 8.40 -15.79 -18.87
N LEU A 38 9.15 -15.16 -19.78
CA LEU A 38 9.56 -13.76 -19.63
C LEU A 38 8.36 -12.82 -19.59
N ARG A 39 7.39 -13.00 -20.48
CA ARG A 39 6.17 -12.18 -20.51
C ARG A 39 5.34 -12.38 -19.23
N ASP A 40 5.25 -13.61 -18.76
CA ASP A 40 4.50 -13.95 -17.56
C ASP A 40 5.08 -13.31 -16.30
N ILE A 41 6.39 -13.45 -16.07
CA ILE A 41 7.06 -12.89 -14.88
C ILE A 41 7.02 -11.37 -14.90
N ARG A 42 7.28 -10.75 -16.07
CA ARG A 42 7.27 -9.29 -16.22
C ARG A 42 5.91 -8.67 -15.90
N SER A 43 4.82 -9.43 -16.10
CA SER A 43 3.47 -8.99 -15.72
C SER A 43 3.16 -9.17 -14.23
N ARG A 44 3.91 -10.02 -13.52
CA ARG A 44 3.57 -10.48 -12.16
C ARG A 44 4.49 -9.96 -11.06
N THR A 45 5.78 -9.73 -11.34
CA THR A 45 6.69 -9.20 -10.33
C THR A 45 7.72 -8.24 -10.91
N ARG A 46 8.16 -7.30 -10.08
CA ARG A 46 9.21 -6.32 -10.37
C ARG A 46 10.59 -6.73 -9.83
N ASP A 47 10.63 -7.84 -9.09
CA ASP A 47 11.85 -8.38 -8.50
C ASP A 47 12.79 -8.99 -9.54
N ILE A 48 14.02 -8.46 -9.59
CA ILE A 48 15.08 -8.87 -10.52
C ILE A 48 15.56 -10.31 -10.22
N PHE A 49 15.59 -10.71 -8.96
CA PHE A 49 15.98 -12.08 -8.57
C PHE A 49 15.01 -13.13 -9.11
N ALA A 50 13.71 -12.84 -9.12
CA ALA A 50 12.70 -13.75 -9.67
C ALA A 50 12.83 -13.90 -11.19
N TRP A 51 13.21 -12.82 -11.90
CA TRP A 51 13.55 -12.89 -13.33
C TRP A 51 14.75 -13.80 -13.58
N LEU A 52 15.85 -13.60 -12.83
CA LEU A 52 17.08 -14.38 -13.00
C LEU A 52 16.86 -15.87 -12.70
N LEU A 53 16.19 -16.19 -11.60
CA LEU A 53 15.96 -17.57 -11.17
C LEU A 53 15.07 -18.31 -12.17
N ALA A 54 14.00 -17.68 -12.67
CA ALA A 54 13.13 -18.31 -13.64
C ALA A 54 13.75 -18.43 -15.04
N MET A 55 14.54 -17.44 -15.47
CA MET A 55 15.31 -17.54 -16.71
C MET A 55 16.29 -18.72 -16.62
N LEU A 56 17.01 -18.84 -15.50
CA LEU A 56 17.92 -19.97 -15.25
C LEU A 56 17.19 -21.31 -15.23
N LEU A 57 16.03 -21.41 -14.58
CA LEU A 57 15.26 -22.65 -14.44
C LEU A 57 14.74 -23.16 -15.79
N VAL A 58 14.18 -22.27 -16.61
CA VAL A 58 13.68 -22.63 -17.95
C VAL A 58 14.84 -22.91 -18.89
N LEU A 59 15.92 -22.14 -18.81
CA LEU A 59 17.09 -22.32 -19.68
C LEU A 59 17.84 -23.63 -19.38
N ALA A 60 17.93 -24.03 -18.12
CA ALA A 60 18.62 -25.24 -17.71
C ALA A 60 17.76 -26.50 -17.88
N THR A 61 16.44 -26.40 -17.66
CA THR A 61 15.58 -27.59 -17.49
C THR A 61 14.50 -27.72 -18.57
N GLY A 62 14.38 -26.73 -19.47
CA GLY A 62 13.44 -26.74 -20.59
C GLY A 62 11.98 -26.93 -20.16
N PRO A 63 11.23 -27.87 -20.77
CA PRO A 63 9.81 -28.06 -20.46
C PRO A 63 9.54 -28.49 -19.02
N ILE A 64 10.49 -29.20 -18.39
CA ILE A 64 10.39 -29.60 -16.98
C ILE A 64 10.56 -28.38 -16.07
N GLY A 65 11.44 -27.46 -16.43
CA GLY A 65 11.64 -26.18 -15.73
C GLY A 65 10.41 -25.30 -15.80
N TRP A 66 9.73 -25.28 -16.95
CA TRP A 66 8.45 -24.60 -17.10
C TRP A 66 7.36 -25.19 -16.21
N LEU A 67 7.29 -26.53 -16.11
CA LEU A 67 6.31 -27.20 -15.26
C LEU A 67 6.54 -26.88 -13.77
N LEU A 68 7.80 -26.93 -13.32
CA LEU A 68 8.19 -26.60 -11.95
C LEU A 68 7.96 -25.11 -11.64
N TYR A 69 8.28 -24.24 -12.60
CA TYR A 69 7.97 -22.80 -12.53
C TYR A 69 6.45 -22.56 -12.39
N SER A 70 5.62 -23.28 -13.16
CA SER A 70 4.16 -23.14 -13.10
C SER A 70 3.56 -23.51 -11.74
N LEU A 71 4.22 -24.41 -11.01
CA LEU A 71 3.83 -24.83 -9.67
C LEU A 71 4.26 -23.83 -8.60
N LEU A 72 5.48 -23.27 -8.72
CA LEU A 72 6.00 -22.25 -7.80
C LEU A 72 5.40 -20.85 -8.03
N ARG A 73 4.70 -20.66 -9.15
CA ARG A 73 4.09 -19.40 -9.60
C ARG A 73 3.18 -18.76 -8.53
N PRO A 74 3.57 -17.60 -7.96
CA PRO A 74 2.76 -16.87 -6.99
C PRO A 74 1.39 -16.49 -7.56
N ARG A 75 0.35 -16.57 -6.70
CA ARG A 75 -1.05 -16.43 -7.09
C ARG A 75 -1.53 -14.97 -7.13
N GLU A 76 -0.93 -14.09 -6.33
CA GLU A 76 -1.33 -12.68 -6.30
C GLU A 76 -0.61 -11.88 -7.38
N THR A 77 -1.39 -11.16 -8.17
CA THR A 77 -0.90 -10.24 -9.18
C THR A 77 -0.78 -8.84 -8.58
N MET A 78 0.19 -8.03 -9.04
CA MET A 78 0.36 -6.65 -8.57
C MET A 78 -0.91 -5.78 -8.77
N ALA A 79 -1.78 -6.18 -9.71
CA ALA A 79 -3.07 -5.55 -9.94
C ALA A 79 -4.04 -5.80 -8.77
N GLU A 80 -4.12 -7.04 -8.27
CA GLU A 80 -4.96 -7.37 -7.11
C GLU A 80 -4.53 -6.62 -5.84
N VAL A 81 -3.22 -6.47 -5.62
CA VAL A 81 -2.70 -5.72 -4.46
C VAL A 81 -3.06 -4.24 -4.56
N TYR A 82 -2.99 -3.67 -5.76
CA TYR A 82 -3.34 -2.27 -6.00
C TYR A 82 -4.84 -2.02 -5.85
N ASP A 83 -5.69 -2.89 -6.40
CA ASP A 83 -7.15 -2.78 -6.29
C ASP A 83 -7.59 -2.88 -4.83
N ARG A 84 -7.01 -3.79 -4.05
CA ARG A 84 -7.29 -3.89 -2.61
C ARG A 84 -6.87 -2.64 -1.84
N GLN A 85 -5.72 -2.03 -2.19
CA GLN A 85 -5.31 -0.76 -1.58
C GLN A 85 -6.28 0.37 -1.94
N LEU A 86 -6.76 0.44 -3.18
CA LEU A 86 -7.78 1.44 -3.58
C LEU A 86 -9.11 1.23 -2.85
N GLU A 87 -9.54 -0.01 -2.66
CA GLU A 87 -10.75 -0.33 -1.89
C GLU A 87 -10.60 0.08 -0.42
N GLU A 88 -9.45 -0.19 0.19
CA GLU A 88 -9.14 0.22 1.57
C GLU A 88 -9.09 1.76 1.70
N GLU A 89 -8.48 2.47 0.74
CA GLU A 89 -8.47 3.94 0.72
C GLU A 89 -9.86 4.55 0.49
N ALA A 90 -10.69 3.93 -0.35
CA ALA A 90 -12.08 4.35 -0.58
C ALA A 90 -12.94 4.16 0.68
N LEU A 91 -12.74 3.06 1.40
CA LEU A 91 -13.47 2.74 2.64
C LEU A 91 -13.06 3.68 3.79
N LEU A 92 -11.77 3.98 3.93
CA LEU A 92 -11.27 4.93 4.93
C LEU A 92 -11.77 6.37 4.68
N ARG A 93 -11.98 6.75 3.41
CA ARG A 93 -12.59 8.05 3.06
C ARG A 93 -14.04 8.16 3.52
N ASP A 94 -14.86 7.12 3.41
CA ASP A 94 -16.25 7.17 3.89
C ASP A 94 -16.33 7.31 5.43
N ILE A 95 -15.40 6.67 6.16
CA ILE A 95 -15.36 6.75 7.62
C ILE A 95 -14.89 8.12 8.10
N THR A 96 -13.85 8.71 7.48
CA THR A 96 -13.31 10.02 7.89
C THR A 96 -14.22 11.20 7.55
N THR A 97 -15.08 11.08 6.54
CA THR A 97 -15.97 12.17 6.10
C THR A 97 -17.16 12.38 7.06
N ARG A 98 -17.49 11.39 7.90
CA ARG A 98 -18.62 11.47 8.83
C ARG A 98 -18.16 12.04 10.17
N ARG A 99 -18.30 13.36 10.34
CA ARG A 99 -18.16 13.99 11.66
C ARG A 99 -19.31 13.53 12.55
N ALA A 100 -18.99 12.79 13.61
CA ALA A 100 -19.96 12.27 14.57
C ALA A 100 -20.08 13.18 15.80
N CYS A 101 -21.28 13.25 16.38
CA CYS A 101 -21.49 13.93 17.65
C CYS A 101 -20.70 13.24 18.78
N SER A 102 -19.96 13.99 19.59
CA SER A 102 -19.19 13.48 20.73
C SER A 102 -20.03 12.76 21.80
N ASN A 103 -21.32 13.12 21.92
CA ASN A 103 -22.21 12.56 22.94
C ASN A 103 -22.98 11.32 22.45
N CYS A 104 -23.56 11.35 21.25
CA CYS A 104 -24.44 10.26 20.77
C CYS A 104 -23.93 9.55 19.51
N GLN A 105 -22.77 9.94 18.98
CA GLN A 105 -22.14 9.36 17.78
C GLN A 105 -23.02 9.38 16.51
N ALA A 106 -24.09 10.20 16.51
CA ALA A 106 -24.90 10.42 15.30
C ALA A 106 -24.09 11.23 14.28
N VAL A 107 -24.25 10.92 13.00
CA VAL A 107 -23.62 11.64 11.88
C VAL A 107 -24.18 13.06 11.82
N THR A 108 -23.30 14.06 11.68
CA THR A 108 -23.68 15.47 11.75
C THR A 108 -23.09 16.31 10.61
N GLU A 109 -23.89 17.23 10.08
CA GLU A 109 -23.47 18.14 9.01
C GLU A 109 -22.58 19.29 9.52
N PRO A 110 -21.77 19.91 8.64
CA PRO A 110 -20.87 21.01 9.01
C PRO A 110 -21.58 22.28 9.50
N GLU A 111 -22.84 22.50 9.10
CA GLU A 111 -23.58 23.73 9.41
C GLU A 111 -24.46 23.61 10.67
N TRP A 112 -24.49 22.44 11.32
CA TRP A 112 -25.32 22.23 12.49
C TRP A 112 -24.64 22.79 13.75
N LEU A 113 -25.37 23.66 14.47
CA LEU A 113 -24.97 24.21 15.76
C LEU A 113 -25.31 23.25 16.91
N LEU A 114 -26.42 22.51 16.80
CA LEU A 114 -26.88 21.53 17.80
C LEU A 114 -27.18 20.18 17.15
N CYS A 115 -26.97 19.11 17.91
CA CYS A 115 -27.36 17.76 17.50
C CYS A 115 -28.89 17.58 17.55
N PRO A 116 -29.55 17.06 16.51
CA PRO A 116 -30.99 16.80 16.53
C PRO A 116 -31.40 15.67 17.48
N HIS A 117 -30.49 14.73 17.80
CA HIS A 117 -30.81 13.56 18.63
C HIS A 117 -30.63 13.82 20.13
N CYS A 118 -29.51 14.43 20.53
CA CYS A 118 -29.16 14.59 21.95
C CYS A 118 -29.14 16.05 22.41
N ARG A 119 -29.34 17.02 21.49
CA ARG A 119 -29.25 18.47 21.75
C ARG A 119 -27.91 18.95 22.30
N THR A 120 -26.85 18.16 22.18
CA THR A 120 -25.48 18.61 22.47
C THR A 120 -25.08 19.70 21.48
N GLU A 121 -24.40 20.74 21.97
CA GLU A 121 -23.83 21.79 21.14
C GLU A 121 -22.62 21.25 20.36
N LEU A 122 -22.68 21.34 19.04
CA LEU A 122 -21.65 20.81 18.14
C LEU A 122 -20.69 21.89 17.65
N ARG A 123 -21.19 23.12 17.53
CA ARG A 123 -20.49 24.28 17.01
C ARG A 123 -21.05 25.54 17.65
N ARG A 124 -20.19 26.55 17.78
CA ARG A 124 -20.54 27.89 18.25
C ARG A 124 -20.53 28.86 17.07
N SER A 125 -21.42 29.85 17.05
CA SER A 125 -21.36 30.91 16.03
C SER A 125 -20.26 31.90 16.37
N CYS A 126 -19.52 32.35 15.36
CA CYS A 126 -18.51 33.39 15.56
C CYS A 126 -19.17 34.74 15.88
N ALA A 127 -18.71 35.43 16.93
CA ALA A 127 -19.21 36.75 17.30
C ALA A 127 -18.95 37.86 16.25
N GLY A 128 -17.95 37.67 15.36
CA GLY A 128 -17.62 38.64 14.33
C GLY A 128 -18.41 38.47 13.03
N CYS A 129 -18.58 37.23 12.56
CA CYS A 129 -19.18 36.95 11.24
C CYS A 129 -20.41 36.03 11.27
N GLY A 130 -20.80 35.50 12.42
CA GLY A 130 -21.97 34.63 12.60
C GLY A 130 -21.81 33.20 12.06
N ARG A 131 -20.69 32.85 11.39
CA ARG A 131 -20.48 31.50 10.84
C ARG A 131 -20.27 30.44 11.93
N PRO A 132 -20.71 29.19 11.69
CA PRO A 132 -20.49 28.09 12.62
C PRO A 132 -18.99 27.76 12.72
N LEU A 133 -18.55 27.51 13.95
CA LEU A 133 -17.16 27.28 14.30
C LEU A 133 -17.05 25.99 15.12
N ASP A 134 -16.11 25.12 14.77
CA ASP A 134 -15.78 23.95 15.60
C ASP A 134 -15.32 24.41 17.00
N LEU A 135 -15.63 23.62 18.04
CA LEU A 135 -15.33 23.99 19.43
C LEU A 135 -13.82 24.12 19.68
N ASP A 136 -13.00 23.33 18.96
CA ASP A 136 -11.54 23.26 19.16
C ASP A 136 -10.78 24.45 18.55
N TRP A 137 -11.45 25.33 17.82
CA TRP A 137 -10.79 26.45 17.14
C TRP A 137 -10.59 27.64 18.08
N VAL A 138 -9.36 28.20 18.06
CA VAL A 138 -8.93 29.33 18.91
C VAL A 138 -9.26 30.70 18.28
N ALA A 139 -9.36 30.76 16.95
CA ALA A 139 -9.74 31.94 16.19
C ALA A 139 -10.55 31.56 14.94
N CYS A 140 -11.40 32.47 14.46
CA CYS A 140 -12.18 32.23 13.25
C CYS A 140 -11.31 32.32 11.98
N PRO A 141 -11.27 31.31 11.10
CA PRO A 141 -10.47 31.37 9.87
C PRO A 141 -11.04 32.33 8.81
N TYR A 142 -12.31 32.73 8.94
CA TYR A 142 -12.96 33.62 7.97
C TYR A 142 -12.81 35.10 8.31
N CYS A 143 -12.84 35.46 9.59
CA CYS A 143 -12.82 36.86 10.05
C CYS A 143 -11.76 37.14 11.11
N THR A 144 -10.91 36.16 11.43
CA THR A 144 -9.76 36.26 12.35
C THR A 144 -10.11 36.64 13.79
N THR A 145 -11.40 36.72 14.13
CA THR A 145 -11.86 37.04 15.48
C THR A 145 -11.51 35.91 16.45
N PRO A 146 -10.82 36.19 17.58
CA PRO A 146 -10.49 35.18 18.58
C PRO A 146 -11.76 34.69 19.28
N VAL A 147 -11.81 33.39 19.57
CA VAL A 147 -13.00 32.77 20.14
C VAL A 147 -12.93 32.84 21.66
N GLY A 148 -13.76 33.72 22.23
CA GLY A 148 -13.68 34.12 23.65
C GLY A 148 -13.94 35.62 23.87
N ALA A 149 -14.09 36.40 22.81
CA ALA A 149 -14.36 37.84 22.89
C ALA A 149 -15.82 38.21 23.23
N SER A 150 -16.67 37.27 23.67
CA SER A 150 -18.03 37.61 24.11
C SER A 150 -18.42 36.93 25.41
N THR A 151 -18.68 37.82 26.38
CA THR A 151 -19.53 37.72 27.57
C THR A 151 -19.03 36.90 28.76
N ASN A 152 -18.30 37.59 29.64
CA ASN A 152 -18.77 37.90 31.00
C ASN A 152 -19.59 36.77 31.69
N HIS A 153 -18.89 35.81 32.29
CA HIS A 153 -19.40 35.07 33.44
C HIS A 153 -18.40 35.24 34.59
N GLN A 154 -18.77 36.11 35.52
CA GLN A 154 -18.24 36.15 36.87
C GLN A 154 -18.22 34.74 37.46
N GLY A 155 -17.04 34.33 37.89
CA GLY A 155 -16.76 33.02 38.46
C GLY A 155 -15.33 32.96 38.95
N GLU A 156 -14.89 34.02 39.63
CA GLU A 156 -13.72 33.97 40.50
C GLU A 156 -13.92 32.82 41.50
N ARG A 157 -13.27 31.69 41.23
CA ARG A 157 -12.71 30.85 42.28
C ARG A 157 -11.28 30.58 41.88
N GLY A 158 -10.41 31.48 42.34
CA GLY A 158 -8.98 31.24 42.37
C GLY A 158 -8.72 29.87 42.99
N PHE A 159 -7.95 29.06 42.29
CA PHE A 159 -7.34 27.89 42.88
C PHE A 159 -6.14 28.40 43.68
N PRO A 160 -6.12 28.30 45.04
CA PRO A 160 -4.91 28.60 45.77
C PRO A 160 -3.87 27.56 45.37
N ILE A 161 -2.78 28.01 44.75
CA ILE A 161 -1.59 27.20 44.56
C ILE A 161 -1.03 26.95 45.96
N PRO A 162 -0.95 25.70 46.46
CA PRO A 162 -0.26 25.43 47.71
C PRO A 162 1.23 25.57 47.46
N GLU A 163 1.83 26.58 48.09
CA GLU A 163 3.28 26.68 48.23
C GLU A 163 3.79 25.51 49.08
N THR A 164 4.91 24.92 48.65
CA THR A 164 5.82 23.98 49.33
C THR A 164 5.42 22.50 49.51
N ALA A 165 6.12 21.64 48.74
CA ALA A 165 6.72 20.40 49.25
C ALA A 165 8.02 20.10 48.46
N PRO A 166 9.14 19.76 49.12
CA PRO A 166 10.42 19.53 48.45
C PRO A 166 10.39 18.23 47.65
N ILE A 167 10.77 18.31 46.38
CA ILE A 167 10.93 17.13 45.51
C ILE A 167 12.19 16.38 45.97
N GLY A 168 11.98 15.30 46.73
CA GLY A 168 12.94 14.23 46.87
C GLY A 168 13.12 13.54 45.52
N GLN A 169 14.36 13.41 45.08
CA GLN A 169 14.76 12.73 43.85
C GLN A 169 14.37 11.24 43.92
N PRO A 170 13.71 10.67 42.90
CA PRO A 170 13.79 9.24 42.65
C PRO A 170 15.00 8.97 41.76
N ALA A 171 15.75 7.96 42.16
CA ALA A 171 16.91 7.43 41.50
C ALA A 171 16.64 7.01 40.04
N LEU A 172 17.63 7.30 39.19
CA LEU A 172 18.16 6.44 38.13
C LEU A 172 17.13 5.55 37.40
N PHE A 173 16.46 6.12 36.38
CA PHE A 173 15.87 5.28 35.33
C PHE A 173 16.99 4.88 34.37
N GLU A 174 17.40 3.62 34.51
CA GLU A 174 18.37 2.90 33.71
C GLU A 174 18.00 2.99 32.21
N GLN A 175 18.87 3.58 31.40
CA GLN A 175 18.73 3.61 29.94
C GLN A 175 19.05 2.22 29.37
N SER A 176 18.03 1.56 28.81
CA SER A 176 18.19 0.38 27.97
C SER A 176 18.67 0.79 26.57
N PRO A 177 19.78 0.23 26.04
CA PRO A 177 20.27 0.56 24.71
C PRO A 177 19.63 -0.36 23.67
N GLY A 178 18.99 0.23 22.66
CA GLY A 178 18.52 -0.53 21.50
C GLY A 178 17.31 0.12 20.89
N ASP A 179 17.53 0.96 19.88
CA ASP A 179 16.77 0.97 18.62
C ASP A 179 17.26 2.14 17.76
N THR A 180 18.39 1.91 17.08
CA THR A 180 18.77 2.68 15.90
C THR A 180 17.85 2.30 14.76
N MET A 181 16.85 3.14 14.48
CA MET A 181 16.19 3.17 13.17
C MET A 181 17.14 3.84 12.16
N PRO A 182 17.42 3.24 10.99
CA PRO A 182 18.17 3.93 9.94
C PRO A 182 17.31 5.02 9.29
N ALA A 183 17.94 6.17 9.05
CA ALA A 183 17.39 7.26 8.30
C ALA A 183 17.07 6.80 6.87
N ALA A 184 15.78 6.88 6.51
CA ALA A 184 15.34 6.79 5.12
C ALA A 184 15.82 8.05 4.39
N GLU A 185 16.76 7.85 3.49
CA GLU A 185 17.34 8.82 2.57
C GLU A 185 16.26 9.27 1.57
N LEU A 186 15.79 10.51 1.72
CA LEU A 186 14.89 11.17 0.78
C LEU A 186 15.72 11.73 -0.39
N ALA A 187 15.87 10.94 -1.45
CA ALA A 187 16.26 11.45 -2.77
C ALA A 187 14.99 11.66 -3.60
N TYR A 188 14.48 12.90 -3.57
CA TYR A 188 13.48 13.41 -4.49
C TYR A 188 14.23 13.97 -5.72
N GLU A 189 14.27 13.21 -6.81
CA GLU A 189 14.75 13.69 -8.12
C GLU A 189 13.63 14.45 -8.83
N GLU A 190 13.94 15.68 -9.23
CA GLU A 190 13.11 16.64 -9.94
C GLU A 190 13.20 16.35 -11.47
N PRO A 191 12.09 16.24 -12.22
CA PRO A 191 12.16 16.04 -13.67
C PRO A 191 12.26 17.38 -14.42
N THR A 192 13.24 17.46 -15.34
CA THR A 192 13.28 18.42 -16.47
C THR A 192 13.01 17.68 -17.77
#